data_AF-A0A9P5AFC8-F1
#
_entry.id   AF-A0A9P5AFC8-F1
#
_cell.length_a   1.000
_cell.length_b   1.000
_cell.length_c   1.000
_cell.angle_alpha   90.00
_cell.angle_beta   90.00
_cell.angle_gamma   90.00
#
_symmetry.space_group_name_H-M   'P 1'
#
loop_
_entity.id
_entity.type
_entity.pdbx_description
1 polymer ?
#
loop_
_entity_poly.entity_id
_entity_poly.type
_entity_poly.pdbx_seq_one_letter_code
_entity_poly.pdbx_strand_id
1 'polypeptide(L)'
;MPLNHYGVWKGKIKSTSVNTAEYLTDHFFLHFDFDFDNTSQPGEYRACMNYRSSYLEYPSSNLVFWLVQDLLLPTCRHIETFPHGWNEIIQLARRNHRQVSLDYLRGTIYFVPSGEMSLIPDDITDILEHFFKNAIEMNATASIYGQLERGRRELVNVHMNQGSVGRFEGENAIRQDGGVLLEFSDGH
;
A
#
# COMPACT_ATOMS: atom_id res chain seq x y z
N MET A 1 5.44 15.79 -5.77
CA MET A 1 5.86 15.39 -7.13
C MET A 1 5.13 14.11 -7.44
N PRO A 2 4.65 13.92 -8.67
CA PRO A 2 3.95 12.69 -9.00
C PRO A 2 4.88 11.48 -8.86
N LEU A 3 4.34 10.37 -8.35
CA LEU A 3 5.02 9.08 -8.29
C LEU A 3 5.33 8.58 -9.70
N ASN A 4 6.57 8.13 -9.90
CA ASN A 4 7.00 7.47 -11.13
C ASN A 4 6.48 6.03 -11.14
N HIS A 5 6.04 5.50 -12.28
CA HIS A 5 5.52 4.13 -12.38
C HIS A 5 4.50 3.77 -11.29
N TYR A 6 3.55 4.68 -11.03
CA TYR A 6 2.46 4.42 -10.10
C TYR A 6 1.50 3.36 -10.66
N GLY A 7 1.17 2.38 -9.84
CA GLY A 7 0.32 1.27 -10.23
C GLY A 7 -0.11 0.43 -9.05
N VAL A 8 -0.72 -0.71 -9.38
CA VAL A 8 -1.18 -1.70 -8.42
C VAL A 8 -0.68 -3.09 -8.80
N TRP A 9 -0.12 -3.81 -7.83
CA TRP A 9 0.15 -5.23 -7.98
C TRP A 9 -0.98 -6.05 -7.35
N LYS A 10 -1.54 -7.02 -8.09
CA LYS A 10 -2.60 -7.91 -7.60
C LYS A 10 -2.11 -9.36 -7.50
N GLY A 11 -2.11 -9.96 -6.32
CA GLY A 11 -1.56 -11.31 -6.14
C GLY A 11 -1.66 -11.88 -4.72
N LYS A 12 -0.82 -12.86 -4.41
CA LYS A 12 -0.74 -13.50 -3.09
C LYS A 12 0.53 -13.08 -2.36
N ILE A 13 0.38 -12.59 -1.13
CA ILE A 13 1.50 -12.32 -0.25
C ILE A 13 2.04 -13.66 0.27
N LYS A 14 3.36 -13.82 0.26
CA LYS A 14 4.05 -15.06 0.66
C LYS A 14 4.47 -15.03 2.12
N SER A 15 4.99 -13.89 2.55
CA SER A 15 5.51 -13.67 3.90
C SER A 15 5.62 -12.18 4.19
N THR A 16 5.87 -11.86 5.45
CA THR A 16 6.20 -10.51 5.90
C THR A 16 7.56 -10.51 6.59
N SER A 17 8.19 -9.34 6.67
CA SER A 17 9.38 -9.14 7.50
C SER A 17 9.51 -7.69 7.93
N VAL A 18 10.22 -7.45 9.02
CA VAL A 18 10.66 -6.11 9.42
C VAL A 18 12.18 -6.04 9.29
N ASN A 19 12.71 -4.92 8.79
CA ASN A 19 14.15 -4.72 8.88
C ASN A 19 14.52 -4.33 10.32
N THR A 20 15.05 -5.29 11.07
CA THR A 20 15.52 -5.11 12.45
C THR A 20 17.00 -4.74 12.55
N ALA A 21 17.73 -4.80 11.43
CA ALA A 21 19.15 -4.46 11.38
C ALA A 21 19.31 -2.96 11.10
N GLU A 22 19.74 -2.23 12.13
CA GLU A 22 20.21 -0.83 12.11
C GLU A 22 19.22 0.20 11.54
N TYR A 23 18.35 0.74 12.41
CA TYR A 23 17.81 2.12 12.51
C TYR A 23 17.71 3.07 11.28
N LEU A 24 17.84 2.62 10.04
CA LEU A 24 17.93 3.46 8.85
C LEU A 24 16.68 3.38 7.97
N THR A 25 15.84 2.36 8.13
CA THR A 25 14.57 2.25 7.39
C THR A 25 13.45 1.70 8.27
N ASP A 26 12.42 2.50 8.52
CA ASP A 26 11.23 2.18 9.31
C ASP A 26 10.21 1.37 8.50
N HIS A 27 10.69 0.37 7.75
CA HIS A 27 9.89 -0.34 6.76
C HIS A 27 9.46 -1.75 7.23
N PHE A 28 8.16 -1.98 7.11
CA PHE A 28 7.52 -3.29 7.10
C PHE A 28 7.43 -3.77 5.65
N PHE A 29 7.81 -5.02 5.40
CA PHE A 29 7.89 -5.59 4.06
C PHE A 29 6.85 -6.68 3.87
N LEU A 30 6.14 -6.61 2.74
CA LEU A 30 5.35 -7.71 2.19
C LEU A 30 6.13 -8.36 1.05
N HIS A 31 6.40 -9.66 1.13
CA HIS A 31 7.12 -10.40 0.08
C HIS A 31 6.16 -11.15 -0.83
N PHE A 32 6.46 -11.14 -2.11
CA PHE A 32 5.67 -11.83 -3.13
C PHE A 32 6.54 -12.18 -4.35
N ASP A 33 6.18 -13.27 -5.03
CA ASP A 33 6.87 -13.69 -6.25
C ASP A 33 6.19 -13.02 -7.47
N PHE A 34 6.98 -12.36 -8.32
CA PHE A 34 6.49 -11.77 -9.56
C PHE A 34 7.59 -11.61 -10.61
N ASP A 35 7.19 -11.41 -11.86
CA ASP A 35 8.09 -11.16 -12.98
C ASP A 35 7.73 -9.83 -13.67
N PHE A 36 8.26 -8.72 -13.14
CA PHE A 36 8.04 -7.39 -13.74
C PHE A 36 8.79 -7.19 -15.07
N ASP A 37 9.78 -8.03 -15.36
CA ASP A 37 10.70 -7.87 -16.49
C ASP A 37 10.43 -8.91 -17.60
N ASN A 38 9.38 -9.72 -17.44
CA ASN A 38 9.00 -10.79 -18.36
C ASN A 38 10.16 -11.78 -18.65
N THR A 39 11.02 -11.94 -17.64
CA THR A 39 12.09 -12.93 -17.63
C THR A 39 11.49 -14.21 -17.08
N SER A 40 11.20 -15.20 -17.93
CA SER A 40 10.59 -16.54 -17.71
C SER A 40 10.65 -17.26 -16.33
N GLN A 41 11.37 -16.76 -15.32
CA GLN A 41 11.32 -17.14 -13.92
C GLN A 41 10.88 -15.95 -13.03
N PRO A 42 9.80 -16.06 -12.25
CA PRO A 42 9.44 -15.03 -11.28
C PRO A 42 10.53 -14.86 -10.22
N GLY A 43 10.85 -13.60 -9.93
CA GLY A 43 11.75 -13.23 -8.84
C GLY A 43 10.97 -12.85 -7.59
N GLU A 44 11.66 -12.80 -6.45
CA GLU A 44 11.10 -12.25 -5.22
C GLU A 44 11.12 -10.71 -5.30
N TYR A 45 9.97 -10.11 -5.02
CA TYR A 45 9.74 -8.68 -4.92
C TYR A 45 9.17 -8.37 -3.54
N ARG A 46 9.34 -7.11 -3.10
CA ARG A 46 8.80 -6.66 -1.81
C ARG A 46 8.10 -5.32 -1.91
N ALA A 47 7.04 -5.15 -1.13
CA ALA A 47 6.39 -3.87 -0.94
C ALA A 47 6.77 -3.31 0.43
N CYS A 48 7.17 -2.03 0.50
CA CYS A 48 7.58 -1.38 1.74
C CYS A 48 6.58 -0.31 2.20
N MET A 49 6.23 -0.38 3.48
CA MET A 49 5.36 0.59 4.16
C MET A 49 5.97 0.99 5.50
N ASN A 50 5.69 2.20 5.95
CA ASN A 50 6.18 2.65 7.25
C ASN A 50 5.38 1.97 8.36
N TYR A 51 6.05 1.44 9.39
CA TYR A 51 5.41 0.95 10.61
C TYR A 51 5.56 1.90 11.80
N ARG A 52 6.39 2.93 11.66
CA ARG A 52 6.58 4.01 12.63
C ARG A 52 6.87 5.33 11.93
N SER A 53 6.71 6.43 12.66
CA SER A 53 7.12 7.74 12.15
C SER A 53 8.64 7.89 12.15
N SER A 54 9.18 8.34 11.02
CA SER A 54 10.60 8.67 10.86
C SER A 54 10.96 10.09 11.29
N TYR A 55 9.98 10.89 11.75
CA TYR A 55 10.16 12.29 12.11
C TYR A 55 10.07 12.54 13.63
N LEU A 56 10.91 11.83 14.37
CA LEU A 56 10.99 11.85 15.84
C LEU A 56 11.24 13.24 16.46
N GLU A 57 11.69 14.23 15.67
CA GLU A 57 11.93 15.60 16.13
C GLU A 57 10.66 16.45 16.27
N TYR A 58 9.51 15.97 15.79
CA TYR A 58 8.25 16.72 15.82
C TYR A 58 7.23 16.04 16.74
N PRO A 59 6.81 16.67 17.85
CA PRO A 59 6.00 16.04 18.90
C PRO A 59 4.58 15.64 18.47
N SER A 60 4.18 15.91 17.22
CA SER A 60 2.92 15.47 16.63
C SER A 60 3.10 14.52 15.44
N SER A 61 4.27 13.88 15.29
CA SER A 61 4.53 12.91 14.23
C SER A 61 3.90 11.54 14.52
N ASN A 62 2.65 11.52 14.95
CA ASN A 62 1.96 10.26 15.20
C ASN A 62 1.72 9.56 13.86
N LEU A 63 1.98 8.25 13.81
CA LEU A 63 1.54 7.45 12.67
C LEU A 63 0.01 7.35 12.73
N VAL A 64 -0.64 7.75 11.64
CA VAL A 64 -2.08 7.53 11.45
C VAL A 64 -2.25 6.47 10.38
N PHE A 65 -3.00 5.43 10.72
CA PHE A 65 -3.36 4.39 9.77
C PHE A 65 -4.88 4.22 9.74
N TRP A 66 -5.37 3.67 8.64
CA TRP A 66 -6.78 3.34 8.50
C TRP A 66 -6.87 1.85 8.23
N LEU A 67 -7.41 1.11 9.19
CA LEU A 67 -7.86 -0.26 8.97
C LEU A 67 -9.37 -0.23 8.71
N VAL A 68 -9.76 -0.45 7.46
CA VAL A 68 -11.16 -0.47 7.06
C VAL A 68 -11.53 -1.90 6.70
N GLN A 69 -12.39 -2.51 7.50
CA GLN A 69 -12.98 -3.82 7.23
C GLN A 69 -14.29 -3.65 6.46
N ASP A 70 -14.72 -4.70 5.75
CA ASP A 70 -15.98 -4.72 5.00
C ASP A 70 -16.11 -3.57 3.99
N LEU A 71 -15.04 -3.33 3.21
CA LEU A 71 -14.96 -2.23 2.27
C LEU A 71 -15.90 -2.42 1.06
N LEU A 72 -17.19 -2.15 1.25
CA LEU A 72 -18.24 -2.27 0.23
C LEU A 72 -18.38 -1.01 -0.61
N LEU A 73 -17.27 -0.51 -1.16
CA LEU A 73 -17.30 0.69 -1.99
C LEU A 73 -17.45 0.33 -3.48
N PRO A 74 -18.43 0.91 -4.20
CA PRO A 74 -18.55 0.72 -5.66
C PRO A 74 -17.26 1.01 -6.42
N THR A 75 -16.40 1.90 -5.89
CA THR A 75 -15.08 2.23 -6.45
C THR A 75 -14.11 1.05 -6.39
N CYS A 76 -14.21 0.17 -5.40
CA CYS A 76 -13.36 -1.00 -5.24
C CYS A 76 -13.71 -2.15 -6.21
N ARG A 77 -14.94 -2.18 -6.75
CA ARG A 77 -15.35 -3.20 -7.74
C ARG A 77 -14.49 -3.21 -8.99
N HIS A 78 -13.90 -2.09 -9.37
CA HIS A 78 -12.99 -2.05 -10.52
C HIS A 78 -11.68 -2.80 -10.24
N ILE A 79 -11.23 -2.83 -8.98
CA ILE A 79 -10.02 -3.52 -8.54
C ILE A 79 -10.19 -5.04 -8.64
N GLU A 80 -11.39 -5.54 -8.39
CA GLU A 80 -11.74 -6.95 -8.59
C GLU A 80 -11.42 -7.42 -10.01
N THR A 81 -11.63 -6.53 -11.00
CA THR A 81 -11.43 -6.85 -12.43
C THR A 81 -9.99 -6.79 -12.92
N PHE A 82 -9.04 -6.32 -12.10
CA PHE A 82 -7.64 -6.26 -12.53
C PHE A 82 -7.07 -7.67 -12.70
N PRO A 83 -6.29 -7.92 -13.76
CA PRO A 83 -5.55 -9.16 -13.87
C PRO A 83 -4.53 -9.27 -12.74
N HIS A 84 -4.23 -10.50 -12.36
CA HIS A 84 -3.10 -10.78 -11.46
C HIS A 84 -1.81 -10.22 -12.05
N GLY A 85 -0.98 -9.67 -11.16
CA GLY A 85 0.29 -9.04 -11.48
C GLY A 85 0.25 -7.52 -11.47
N TRP A 86 1.22 -6.92 -12.16
CA TRP A 86 1.39 -5.47 -12.21
C TRP A 86 0.45 -4.80 -13.20
N ASN A 87 -0.21 -3.75 -12.70
CA ASN A 87 -1.15 -2.93 -13.44
C ASN A 87 -0.72 -1.47 -13.32
N GLU A 88 0.02 -0.96 -14.30
CA GLU A 88 0.46 0.43 -14.31
C GLU A 88 -0.73 1.37 -14.61
N ILE A 89 -1.04 2.28 -13.68
CA ILE A 89 -2.29 3.06 -13.73
C ILE A 89 -2.28 4.03 -14.90
N ILE A 90 -1.13 4.63 -15.26
CA ILE A 90 -1.04 5.51 -16.45
C ILE A 90 -1.51 4.78 -17.72
N GLN A 91 -1.26 3.46 -17.82
CA GLN A 91 -1.68 2.66 -18.98
C GLN A 91 -3.19 2.37 -18.94
N LEU A 92 -3.74 2.08 -17.77
CA LEU A 92 -5.18 1.82 -17.57
C LEU A 92 -6.03 3.08 -17.72
N ALA A 93 -5.49 4.22 -17.28
CA ALA A 93 -6.20 5.48 -17.17
C ALA A 93 -6.56 6.11 -18.51
N ARG A 94 -5.89 5.70 -19.62
CA ARG A 94 -6.26 6.06 -21.01
C ARG A 94 -7.71 5.73 -21.38
N ARG A 95 -8.42 4.91 -20.56
CA ARG A 95 -9.85 4.57 -20.75
C ARG A 95 -10.80 5.17 -19.72
N ASN A 96 -10.34 5.53 -18.51
CA ASN A 96 -11.09 6.30 -17.50
C ASN A 96 -10.21 6.61 -16.25
N HIS A 97 -9.53 7.77 -16.24
CA HIS A 97 -8.58 8.16 -15.18
C HIS A 97 -9.14 8.21 -13.75
N ARG A 98 -10.45 8.30 -13.55
CA ARG A 98 -11.05 8.58 -12.24
C ARG A 98 -11.36 7.34 -11.38
N GLN A 99 -11.40 6.14 -11.97
CA GLN A 99 -11.91 4.93 -11.29
C GLN A 99 -10.82 3.95 -10.83
N VAL A 100 -9.55 4.17 -11.20
CA VAL A 100 -8.49 3.14 -11.08
C VAL A 100 -7.43 3.52 -10.04
N SER A 101 -7.21 4.81 -9.78
CA SER A 101 -6.25 5.32 -8.80
C SER A 101 -6.85 5.42 -7.39
N LEU A 102 -6.02 5.30 -6.35
CA LEU A 102 -6.43 5.67 -5.00
C LEU A 102 -6.32 7.20 -4.80
N ASP A 103 -7.40 7.81 -4.31
CA ASP A 103 -7.46 9.20 -3.86
C ASP A 103 -8.40 9.30 -2.64
N TYR A 104 -7.86 9.20 -1.43
CA TYR A 104 -8.66 9.22 -0.21
C TYR A 104 -9.37 10.56 -0.01
N LEU A 105 -8.77 11.68 -0.45
CA LEU A 105 -9.34 13.02 -0.25
C LEU A 105 -10.45 13.39 -1.24
N ARG A 106 -10.35 12.95 -2.51
CA ARG A 106 -11.28 13.38 -3.57
C ARG A 106 -12.16 12.25 -4.12
N GLY A 107 -11.97 11.04 -3.61
CA GLY A 107 -12.81 9.90 -3.89
C GLY A 107 -11.99 8.65 -4.17
N THR A 108 -12.13 7.69 -3.25
CA THR A 108 -12.08 6.22 -3.40
C THR A 108 -12.58 5.62 -2.09
N ILE A 109 -12.37 6.34 -0.96
CA ILE A 109 -12.91 6.06 0.37
C ILE A 109 -13.60 7.33 0.91
N TYR A 110 -14.89 7.52 0.59
CA TYR A 110 -15.66 8.71 1.01
C TYR A 110 -16.06 8.71 2.50
N PHE A 111 -15.81 7.60 3.21
CA PHE A 111 -16.12 7.45 4.62
C PHE A 111 -14.82 7.24 5.41
N VAL A 112 -14.27 8.35 5.88
CA VAL A 112 -13.12 8.44 6.79
C VAL A 112 -13.52 8.48 8.30
N PRO A 113 -14.79 8.35 8.77
CA PRO A 113 -15.09 8.74 10.15
C PRO A 113 -14.56 7.77 11.23
N SER A 114 -13.80 6.73 10.87
CA SER A 114 -13.30 5.70 11.79
C SER A 114 -11.78 5.47 11.74
N GLY A 115 -11.00 6.42 11.22
CA GLY A 115 -9.54 6.29 11.27
C GLY A 115 -9.05 6.09 12.70
N GLU A 116 -8.27 5.04 12.92
CA GLU A 116 -7.63 4.81 14.21
C GLU A 116 -6.32 5.58 14.23
N MET A 117 -6.27 6.64 15.06
CA MET A 117 -5.01 7.24 15.41
C MET A 117 -4.25 6.21 16.26
N SER A 118 -3.00 5.90 15.93
CA SER A 118 -2.20 5.12 16.86
C SER A 118 -2.10 5.90 18.17
N LEU A 119 -2.77 5.43 19.21
CA LEU A 119 -2.77 6.04 20.54
C LEU A 119 -1.54 5.61 21.34
N ILE A 120 -0.43 5.30 20.66
CA ILE A 120 0.75 4.60 21.18
C ILE A 120 0.49 3.07 21.13
N PRO A 121 1.35 2.28 20.46
CA PRO A 121 2.75 2.57 20.21
C PRO A 121 3.00 3.41 18.95
N ASP A 122 4.09 4.17 18.95
CA ASP A 122 4.69 4.78 17.75
C ASP A 122 5.11 3.74 16.69
N ASP A 123 4.78 2.47 16.93
CA ASP A 123 5.12 1.27 16.19
C ASP A 123 3.84 0.44 16.04
N ILE A 124 3.40 0.23 14.81
CA ILE A 124 2.23 -0.60 14.48
C ILE A 124 2.63 -2.00 13.98
N THR A 125 3.86 -2.44 14.21
CA THR A 125 4.36 -3.74 13.73
C THR A 125 3.45 -4.87 14.17
N ASP A 126 3.08 -4.95 15.45
CA ASP A 126 2.21 -6.01 15.96
C ASP A 126 0.85 -6.05 15.24
N ILE A 127 0.29 -4.87 14.90
CA ILE A 127 -0.97 -4.74 14.16
C ILE A 127 -0.77 -5.26 12.73
N LEU A 128 0.28 -4.81 12.04
CA LEU A 128 0.59 -5.23 10.67
C LEU A 128 0.90 -6.72 10.60
N GLU A 129 1.70 -7.25 11.52
CA GLU A 129 2.06 -8.67 11.60
C GLU A 129 0.80 -9.52 11.80
N HIS A 130 -0.04 -9.18 12.79
CA HIS A 130 -1.27 -9.92 13.03
C HIS A 130 -2.19 -9.90 11.80
N PHE A 131 -2.39 -8.72 11.22
CA PHE A 131 -3.29 -8.54 10.09
C PHE A 131 -2.83 -9.28 8.83
N PHE A 132 -1.56 -9.11 8.44
CA PHE A 132 -1.03 -9.77 7.25
C PHE A 132 -0.79 -11.27 7.45
N LYS A 133 -0.47 -11.72 8.66
CA LYS A 133 -0.42 -13.15 8.97
C LYS A 133 -1.79 -13.80 8.72
N ASN A 134 -2.87 -13.20 9.23
CA ASN A 134 -4.22 -13.69 8.97
C ASN A 134 -4.55 -13.68 7.47
N ALA A 135 -4.18 -12.62 6.75
CA ALA A 135 -4.37 -12.54 5.30
C ALA A 135 -3.66 -13.66 4.53
N ILE A 136 -2.42 -13.98 4.91
CA ILE A 136 -1.64 -15.07 4.32
C ILE A 136 -2.27 -16.43 4.65
N GLU A 137 -2.64 -16.67 5.91
CA GLU A 137 -3.27 -17.92 6.37
C GLU A 137 -4.62 -18.18 5.68
N MET A 138 -5.41 -17.13 5.46
CA MET A 138 -6.68 -17.19 4.73
C MET A 138 -6.50 -17.16 3.20
N ASN A 139 -5.27 -17.15 2.69
CA ASN A 139 -4.96 -17.06 1.26
C ASN A 139 -5.69 -15.89 0.58
N ALA A 140 -5.72 -14.71 1.21
CA ALA A 140 -6.34 -13.50 0.67
C ALA A 140 -5.63 -13.02 -0.61
N THR A 141 -6.36 -12.37 -1.51
CA THR A 141 -5.76 -11.68 -2.66
C THR A 141 -5.45 -10.25 -2.26
N ALA A 142 -4.19 -9.84 -2.39
CA ALA A 142 -3.76 -8.48 -2.11
C ALA A 142 -3.73 -7.64 -3.39
N SER A 143 -4.19 -6.38 -3.27
CA SER A 143 -3.98 -5.31 -4.24
C SER A 143 -3.13 -4.22 -3.58
N ILE A 144 -1.87 -4.12 -3.97
CA ILE A 144 -0.87 -3.23 -3.36
C ILE A 144 -0.60 -2.04 -4.28
N TYR A 145 -0.98 -0.85 -3.85
CA TYR A 145 -0.78 0.41 -4.58
C TYR A 145 0.52 1.09 -4.14
N GLY A 146 1.28 1.58 -5.12
CA GLY A 146 2.52 2.30 -4.87
C GLY A 146 3.30 2.59 -6.14
N GLN A 147 4.57 2.92 -5.96
CA GLN A 147 5.53 3.17 -7.03
C GLN A 147 6.44 1.95 -7.22
N LEU A 148 6.55 1.46 -8.46
CA LEU A 148 7.47 0.39 -8.81
C LEU A 148 8.90 0.92 -9.04
N GLU A 149 9.86 0.42 -8.27
CA GLU A 149 11.29 0.62 -8.48
C GLU A 149 11.93 -0.64 -9.10
N ARG A 150 11.88 -0.73 -10.44
CA ARG A 150 12.34 -1.91 -11.21
C ARG A 150 13.77 -2.36 -10.86
N GLY A 151 14.69 -1.43 -10.66
CA GLY A 151 16.08 -1.74 -10.32
C GLY A 151 16.31 -2.27 -8.89
N ARG A 152 15.31 -2.14 -8.00
CA ARG A 152 15.36 -2.57 -6.60
C ARG A 152 14.45 -3.75 -6.30
N ARG A 153 13.58 -4.11 -7.25
CA ARG A 153 12.52 -5.12 -7.05
C ARG A 153 11.58 -4.75 -5.89
N GLU A 154 11.24 -3.46 -5.81
CA GLU A 154 10.46 -2.91 -4.71
C GLU A 154 9.23 -2.14 -5.19
N LEU A 155 8.13 -2.30 -4.46
CA LEU A 155 7.02 -1.35 -4.45
C LEU A 155 7.19 -0.42 -3.25
N VAL A 156 7.47 0.84 -3.53
CA VAL A 156 7.69 1.88 -2.51
C VAL A 156 6.49 2.82 -2.42
N ASN A 157 6.48 3.68 -1.42
CA ASN A 157 5.41 4.68 -1.21
C ASN A 157 4.03 4.05 -1.02
N VAL A 158 3.96 2.82 -0.51
CA VAL A 158 2.69 2.15 -0.19
C VAL A 158 1.98 2.86 0.97
N HIS A 159 2.74 3.53 1.84
CA HIS A 159 2.22 4.32 2.95
C HIS A 159 1.84 5.76 2.57
N MET A 160 2.25 6.24 1.38
CA MET A 160 2.08 7.63 1.01
C MET A 160 0.61 7.96 0.78
N ASN A 161 0.14 9.06 1.33
CA ASN A 161 -1.17 9.60 1.05
C ASN A 161 -1.10 11.13 1.00
N GLN A 162 -2.16 11.75 0.50
CA GLN A 162 -2.30 13.19 0.56
C GLN A 162 -2.61 13.63 1.99
N GLY A 163 -1.60 14.13 2.68
CA GLY A 163 -1.67 14.48 4.10
C GLY A 163 -0.31 14.71 4.76
N SER A 164 0.78 14.37 4.07
CA SER A 164 2.15 14.64 4.51
C SER A 164 2.38 16.15 4.69
N VAL A 165 3.04 16.53 5.79
CA VAL A 165 3.34 17.92 6.14
C VAL A 165 4.85 18.16 6.30
N GLY A 166 5.28 19.41 6.35
CA GLY A 166 6.69 19.78 6.55
C GLY A 166 7.55 19.36 5.35
N ARG A 167 8.70 18.72 5.61
CA ARG A 167 9.64 18.33 4.53
C ARG A 167 9.04 17.34 3.51
N PHE A 168 7.97 16.64 3.89
CA PHE A 168 7.29 15.63 3.07
C PHE A 168 6.06 16.19 2.33
N GLU A 169 5.71 17.48 2.50
CA GLU A 169 4.56 18.08 1.79
C GLU A 169 4.71 17.98 0.27
N GLY A 170 5.94 18.07 -0.21
CA GLY A 170 6.29 17.89 -1.62
C GLY A 170 6.06 16.49 -2.16
N GLU A 171 5.75 15.50 -1.33
CA GLU A 171 5.46 14.12 -1.73
C GLU A 171 3.96 13.87 -1.95
N ASN A 172 3.10 14.79 -1.49
CA ASN A 172 1.67 14.73 -1.77
C ASN A 172 1.42 14.78 -3.29
N ALA A 173 0.63 13.83 -3.79
CA ALA A 173 0.30 13.75 -5.21
C ALA A 173 -1.18 13.37 -5.40
N ILE A 174 -1.87 14.14 -6.25
CA ILE A 174 -3.29 13.91 -6.55
C ILE A 174 -3.44 12.57 -7.25
N ARG A 175 -4.33 11.71 -6.74
CA ARG A 175 -4.64 10.37 -7.30
C ARG A 175 -3.47 9.40 -7.36
N GLN A 176 -2.55 9.50 -6.39
CA GLN A 176 -1.41 8.62 -6.30
C GLN A 176 -1.18 8.15 -4.85
N ASP A 177 -2.28 7.96 -4.12
CA ASP A 177 -2.19 7.44 -2.76
C ASP A 177 -1.78 5.95 -2.81
N GLY A 178 -0.99 5.53 -1.83
CA GLY A 178 -0.63 4.15 -1.57
C GLY A 178 -1.64 3.48 -0.66
N GLY A 179 -1.59 2.15 -0.64
CA GLY A 179 -2.40 1.35 0.27
C GLY A 179 -2.39 -0.12 -0.11
N VAL A 180 -2.91 -0.94 0.79
CA VAL A 180 -3.13 -2.37 0.54
C VAL A 180 -4.60 -2.67 0.74
N LEU A 181 -5.22 -3.28 -0.27
CA LEU A 181 -6.55 -3.87 -0.14
C LEU A 181 -6.40 -5.39 -0.12
N LEU A 182 -7.17 -6.05 0.71
CA LEU A 182 -7.21 -7.50 0.80
C LEU A 182 -8.63 -7.96 0.44
N GLU A 183 -8.70 -8.96 -0.43
CA GLU A 183 -9.94 -9.64 -0.82
C GLU A 183 -9.88 -11.05 -0.23
N PHE A 184 -10.74 -11.34 0.75
CA PHE A 184 -10.86 -12.65 1.37
C PHE A 184 -11.90 -13.50 0.61
N SER A 185 -11.71 -14.82 0.59
CA SER A 185 -12.56 -15.73 -0.17
C SER A 185 -14.00 -15.85 0.36
N ASP A 186 -14.23 -15.44 1.60
CA ASP A 186 -15.54 -15.36 2.25
C ASP A 186 -16.29 -14.06 1.92
N GLY A 187 -15.70 -13.17 1.11
CA GLY A 187 -16.33 -11.93 0.64
C GLY A 187 -16.07 -10.71 1.52
N HIS A 188 -15.13 -10.81 2.47
CA HIS A 188 -14.65 -9.73 3.32
C HIS A 188 -13.35 -9.08 2.79
#